data_AF-A0A7Y0ARX3-F1
#
_entry.id   AF-A0A7Y0ARX3-F1
#
_cell.length_a   1.000
_cell.length_b   1.000
_cell.length_c   1.000
_cell.angle_alpha   90.00
_cell.angle_beta   90.00
_cell.angle_gamma   90.00
#
_symmetry.space_group_name_H-M   'P 1'
#
loop_
_entity.id
_entity.type
_entity.pdbx_description
1 polymer ?
#
loop_
_entity_poly.entity_id
_entity_poly.type
_entity_poly.pdbx_seq_one_letter_code
_entity_poly.pdbx_strand_id
1 'polypeptide(L)'
;MSNPLRKIIEAYKNHADHTLLKGFQFLHNGKTGYYDSFDVNYWQRKELIFELYNDYGLEHKPLIQWLLKEEQKGFQIDLPIYTLDVCAFMLYKYMSNEDVYALYQTKFGAGTDAQVYADIELIFGYDKEQMKQYLTSDTKNTELNKKILATIEYYESDPDIIFKTRDEYINHFENQKIKGIKGDLEDFEESL
;
A
#
# COMPACT_ATOMS: atom_id res chain seq x y z
N MET A 1 17.73 13.13 19.88
CA MET A 1 18.56 12.95 18.66
C MET A 1 17.62 12.62 17.52
N SER A 2 17.78 13.23 16.33
CA SER A 2 16.90 12.94 15.19
C SER A 2 17.07 11.48 14.74
N ASN A 3 15.96 10.74 14.63
CA ASN A 3 15.90 9.34 14.18
C ASN A 3 16.64 9.21 12.83
N PRO A 4 17.63 8.29 12.69
CA PRO A 4 18.33 8.06 11.43
C PRO A 4 17.40 7.83 10.22
N LEU A 5 16.29 7.10 10.41
CA LEU A 5 15.30 6.84 9.36
C LEU A 5 14.59 8.14 8.93
N ARG A 6 14.26 9.01 9.89
CA ARG A 6 13.69 10.32 9.58
C ARG A 6 14.62 11.17 8.72
N LYS A 7 15.94 11.12 8.97
CA LYS A 7 16.91 11.83 8.13
C LYS A 7 16.91 11.31 6.69
N ILE A 8 16.76 10.00 6.49
CA ILE A 8 16.66 9.39 5.16
C ILE A 8 15.39 9.86 4.45
N ILE A 9 14.25 9.85 5.14
CA ILE A 9 12.96 10.33 4.60
C ILE A 9 13.08 11.79 4.15
N GLU A 10 13.60 12.66 5.01
CA GLU A 10 13.75 14.09 4.74
C GLU A 10 14.75 14.36 3.61
N ALA A 11 15.87 13.63 3.56
CA ALA A 11 16.83 13.75 2.48
C ALA A 11 16.24 13.28 1.13
N TYR A 12 15.49 12.17 1.13
CA TYR A 12 14.84 11.67 -0.08
C TYR A 12 13.76 12.63 -0.58
N LYS A 13 12.94 13.20 0.31
CA LYS A 13 11.95 14.23 -0.05
C LYS A 13 12.57 15.38 -0.83
N ASN A 14 13.75 15.85 -0.41
CA ASN A 14 14.37 17.04 -0.99
C ASN A 14 15.15 16.76 -2.28
N HIS A 15 15.64 15.54 -2.48
CA HIS A 15 16.61 15.23 -3.54
C HIS A 15 16.23 14.05 -4.44
N ALA A 16 15.21 13.28 -4.08
CA ALA A 16 14.82 12.03 -4.75
C ALA A 16 15.98 11.07 -5.02
N ASP A 17 17.00 11.08 -4.14
CA ASP A 17 18.20 10.27 -4.29
C ASP A 17 17.93 8.82 -3.89
N HIS A 18 17.76 7.96 -4.90
CA HIS A 18 17.51 6.53 -4.69
C HIS A 18 18.68 5.77 -4.05
N THR A 19 19.89 6.33 -4.01
CA THR A 19 21.02 5.68 -3.34
C THR A 19 20.80 5.58 -1.83
N LEU A 20 20.04 6.52 -1.25
CA LEU A 20 19.60 6.51 0.14
C LEU A 20 18.68 5.33 0.46
N LEU A 21 18.01 4.79 -0.56
CA LEU A 21 16.99 3.75 -0.41
C LEU A 21 17.52 2.32 -0.62
N LYS A 22 18.81 2.17 -0.93
CA LYS A 22 19.41 0.87 -1.29
C LYS A 22 19.19 -0.22 -0.23
N GLY A 23 19.30 0.12 1.05
CA GLY A 23 19.10 -0.83 2.16
C GLY A 23 17.64 -1.24 2.38
N PHE A 24 16.69 -0.59 1.72
CA PHE A 24 15.26 -0.84 1.87
C PHE A 24 14.65 -1.55 0.66
N GLN A 25 15.39 -1.65 -0.45
CA GLN A 25 14.91 -2.33 -1.67
C GLN A 25 14.54 -3.78 -1.39
N PHE A 26 13.48 -4.28 -2.02
CA PHE A 26 13.17 -5.70 -2.01
C PHE A 26 14.38 -6.50 -2.50
N LEU A 27 14.83 -7.47 -1.71
CA LEU A 27 15.95 -8.35 -2.02
C LEU A 27 15.61 -9.78 -1.67
N HIS A 28 15.11 -10.53 -2.66
CA HIS A 28 14.88 -11.96 -2.53
C HIS A 28 16.19 -12.69 -2.23
N ASN A 29 16.15 -13.64 -1.30
CA ASN A 29 17.33 -14.37 -0.85
C ASN A 29 17.77 -15.52 -1.77
N GLY A 30 17.08 -15.74 -2.90
CA GLY A 30 17.40 -16.76 -3.90
C GLY A 30 16.90 -18.17 -3.57
N LYS A 31 16.23 -18.38 -2.44
CA LYS A 31 15.67 -19.69 -2.07
C LYS A 31 14.20 -19.81 -2.48
N THR A 32 13.73 -21.03 -2.75
CA THR A 32 12.34 -21.29 -3.19
C THR A 32 11.56 -22.18 -2.23
N GLY A 33 12.16 -22.59 -1.10
CA GLY A 33 11.47 -23.37 -0.08
C GLY A 33 10.46 -22.51 0.67
N TYR A 34 9.33 -23.09 1.08
CA TYR A 34 8.21 -22.36 1.68
C TYR A 34 8.62 -21.51 2.89
N TYR A 35 9.44 -22.04 3.81
CA TYR A 35 9.98 -21.29 4.96
C TYR A 35 11.39 -20.72 4.74
N ASP A 36 11.94 -20.94 3.55
CA ASP A 36 13.29 -20.56 3.22
C ASP A 36 13.32 -19.32 2.34
N SER A 37 12.23 -18.99 1.66
CA SER A 37 12.12 -17.87 0.71
C SER A 37 11.68 -16.59 1.42
N PHE A 38 12.56 -15.59 1.49
CA PHE A 38 12.26 -14.33 2.18
C PHE A 38 12.95 -13.12 1.54
N ASP A 39 12.50 -11.92 1.91
CA ASP A 39 13.14 -10.65 1.57
C ASP A 39 14.12 -10.24 2.68
N VAL A 40 15.40 -10.15 2.31
CA VAL A 40 16.51 -9.81 3.22
C VAL A 40 16.33 -8.43 3.87
N ASN A 41 15.70 -7.49 3.17
CA ASN A 41 15.58 -6.10 3.61
C ASN A 41 14.21 -5.77 4.22
N TYR A 42 13.33 -6.76 4.36
CA TYR A 42 11.95 -6.56 4.82
C TYR A 42 11.89 -5.78 6.14
N TRP A 43 12.63 -6.22 7.16
CA TRP A 43 12.61 -5.58 8.48
C TRP A 43 13.11 -4.13 8.47
N GLN A 44 14.16 -3.84 7.71
CA GLN A 44 14.65 -2.47 7.57
C GLN A 44 13.61 -1.59 6.85
N ARG A 45 12.95 -2.13 5.82
CA ARG A 45 11.90 -1.42 5.09
C ARG A 45 10.65 -1.22 5.94
N LYS A 46 10.25 -2.20 6.77
CA LYS A 46 9.18 -2.09 7.77
C LYS A 46 9.40 -0.87 8.67
N GLU A 47 10.59 -0.76 9.27
CA GLU A 47 10.93 0.36 10.14
C GLU A 47 10.87 1.72 9.42
N LEU A 48 11.33 1.79 8.17
CA LEU A 48 11.22 3.00 7.35
C LEU A 48 9.76 3.38 7.06
N ILE A 49 8.92 2.39 6.76
CA ILE A 49 7.47 2.59 6.50
C ILE A 49 6.78 3.13 7.74
N PHE A 50 7.01 2.55 8.92
CA PHE A 50 6.37 3.03 10.15
C PHE A 50 6.92 4.35 10.65
N GLU A 51 8.22 4.61 10.47
CA GLU A 51 8.75 5.95 10.72
C GLU A 51 8.04 6.94 9.80
N LEU A 52 7.96 6.68 8.49
CA LEU A 52 7.24 7.55 7.56
C LEU A 52 5.78 7.77 7.98
N TYR A 53 5.06 6.69 8.32
CA TYR A 53 3.66 6.74 8.74
C TYR A 53 3.40 7.67 9.94
N ASN A 54 4.37 7.81 10.86
CA ASN A 54 4.21 8.70 12.02
C ASN A 54 4.09 10.19 11.66
N ASP A 55 4.62 10.59 10.50
CA ASP A 55 4.56 11.97 10.00
C ASP A 55 4.80 11.98 8.49
N TYR A 56 3.71 11.99 7.73
CA TYR A 56 3.72 11.99 6.26
C TYR A 56 2.70 12.97 5.68
N GLY A 57 3.02 13.44 4.48
CA GLY A 57 2.32 14.49 3.77
C GLY A 57 2.34 14.23 2.27
N LEU A 58 1.69 15.11 1.50
CA LEU A 58 1.64 15.03 0.03
C LEU A 58 3.05 15.00 -0.59
N GLU A 59 3.99 15.73 -0.02
CA GLU A 59 5.39 15.82 -0.44
C GLU A 59 6.15 14.48 -0.30
N HIS A 60 5.65 13.57 0.53
CA HIS A 60 6.22 12.24 0.70
C HIS A 60 5.66 11.21 -0.30
N LYS A 61 4.68 11.58 -1.14
CA LYS A 61 4.04 10.69 -2.11
C LYS A 61 5.04 9.91 -3.00
N PRO A 62 6.13 10.50 -3.53
CA PRO A 62 7.09 9.74 -4.32
C PRO A 62 7.76 8.61 -3.54
N LEU A 63 8.09 8.83 -2.26
CA LEU A 63 8.64 7.79 -1.39
C LEU A 63 7.59 6.70 -1.09
N ILE A 64 6.35 7.10 -0.81
CA ILE A 64 5.24 6.17 -0.56
C ILE A 64 5.01 5.27 -1.79
N GLN A 65 4.96 5.85 -3.00
CA GLN A 65 4.83 5.09 -4.24
C GLN A 65 6.01 4.14 -4.47
N TRP A 66 7.23 4.58 -4.12
CA TRP A 66 8.41 3.73 -4.21
C TRP A 66 8.32 2.55 -3.23
N LEU A 67 8.00 2.80 -1.96
CA LEU A 67 7.83 1.76 -0.93
C LEU A 67 6.75 0.77 -1.32
N LEU A 68 5.59 1.24 -1.78
CA LEU A 68 4.50 0.38 -2.23
C LEU A 68 4.95 -0.56 -3.37
N LYS A 69 5.74 -0.06 -4.32
CA LYS A 69 6.29 -0.90 -5.40
C LYS A 69 7.27 -1.95 -4.88
N GLU A 70 8.11 -1.62 -3.90
CA GLU A 70 9.00 -2.61 -3.28
C GLU A 70 8.20 -3.69 -2.54
N GLU A 71 7.14 -3.31 -1.82
CA GLU A 71 6.22 -4.25 -1.16
C GLU A 71 5.49 -5.16 -2.18
N GLN A 72 5.04 -4.60 -3.30
CA GLN A 72 4.39 -5.36 -4.38
C GLN A 72 5.32 -6.38 -5.06
N LYS A 73 6.65 -6.17 -5.06
CA LYS A 73 7.60 -7.22 -5.50
C LYS A 73 7.59 -8.43 -4.59
N GLY A 74 7.11 -8.26 -3.36
CA GLY A 74 6.82 -9.32 -2.41
C GLY A 74 5.82 -10.34 -2.92
N PHE A 75 4.95 -10.02 -3.87
CA PHE A 75 3.87 -10.93 -4.32
C PHE A 75 4.35 -12.28 -4.89
N GLN A 76 5.63 -12.38 -5.24
CA GLN A 76 6.24 -13.63 -5.70
C GLN A 76 6.63 -14.57 -4.54
N ILE A 77 6.53 -14.12 -3.29
CA ILE A 77 6.85 -14.85 -2.07
C ILE A 77 5.80 -14.55 -0.97
N ASP A 78 5.75 -15.37 0.06
CA ASP A 78 4.77 -15.25 1.15
C ASP A 78 5.25 -14.20 2.18
N LEU A 79 5.35 -12.93 1.77
CA LEU A 79 5.67 -11.83 2.70
C LEU A 79 4.44 -11.42 3.50
N PRO A 80 4.61 -10.99 4.77
CA PRO A 80 3.52 -10.41 5.52
C PRO A 80 2.95 -9.19 4.80
N ILE A 81 1.63 -9.16 4.64
CA ILE A 81 0.93 -8.16 3.83
C ILE A 81 0.73 -6.81 4.56
N TYR A 82 1.11 -6.75 5.82
CA TYR A 82 0.81 -5.65 6.73
C TYR A 82 1.42 -4.31 6.27
N THR A 83 2.69 -4.32 5.87
CA THR A 83 3.42 -3.13 5.41
C THR A 83 2.94 -2.63 4.04
N LEU A 84 2.47 -3.54 3.18
CA LEU A 84 1.80 -3.20 1.93
C LEU A 84 0.53 -2.37 2.18
N ASP A 85 -0.30 -2.79 3.14
CA ASP A 85 -1.56 -2.11 3.47
C ASP A 85 -1.31 -0.70 4.05
N VAL A 86 -0.30 -0.53 4.90
CA VAL A 86 0.12 0.79 5.40
C VAL A 86 0.57 1.70 4.25
N CYS A 87 1.37 1.19 3.30
CA CYS A 87 1.79 1.96 2.14
C CYS A 87 0.61 2.35 1.23
N ALA A 88 -0.32 1.42 1.01
CA ALA A 88 -1.50 1.64 0.19
C ALA A 88 -2.40 2.71 0.82
N PHE A 89 -2.60 2.66 2.14
CA PHE A 89 -3.34 3.70 2.86
C PHE A 89 -2.67 5.08 2.78
N MET A 90 -1.35 5.15 3.02
CA MET A 90 -0.61 6.42 2.91
C MET A 90 -0.74 7.02 1.50
N LEU A 91 -0.69 6.18 0.46
CA LEU A 91 -0.89 6.61 -0.93
C LEU A 91 -2.32 7.09 -1.14
N TYR A 92 -3.31 6.31 -0.69
CA TYR A 92 -4.72 6.63 -0.79
C TYR A 92 -5.04 8.02 -0.21
N LYS A 93 -4.52 8.34 0.99
CA LYS A 93 -4.76 9.62 1.67
C LYS A 93 -4.36 10.84 0.81
N TYR A 94 -3.29 10.72 0.03
CA TYR A 94 -2.74 11.79 -0.82
C TYR A 94 -2.75 11.44 -2.32
N MET A 95 -3.67 10.58 -2.73
CA MET A 95 -3.70 10.05 -4.10
C MET A 95 -4.08 11.11 -5.14
N SER A 96 -3.68 10.88 -6.39
CA SER A 96 -4.36 11.36 -7.58
C SER A 96 -5.15 10.22 -8.21
N ASN A 97 -5.97 10.50 -9.22
CA ASN A 97 -6.78 9.47 -9.85
C ASN A 97 -5.91 8.34 -10.46
N GLU A 98 -4.74 8.66 -10.99
CA GLU A 98 -3.80 7.69 -11.57
C GLU A 98 -3.29 6.66 -10.55
N ASP A 99 -3.27 6.99 -9.26
CA ASP A 99 -2.79 6.05 -8.24
C ASP A 99 -3.76 4.88 -8.02
N VAL A 100 -5.01 4.97 -8.53
CA VAL A 100 -5.99 3.87 -8.47
C VAL A 100 -5.43 2.59 -9.07
N TYR A 101 -4.56 2.68 -10.09
CA TYR A 101 -3.94 1.50 -10.70
C TYR A 101 -3.00 0.78 -9.74
N ALA A 102 -2.22 1.54 -8.97
CA ALA A 102 -1.33 0.98 -7.95
C ALA A 102 -2.13 0.39 -6.79
N LEU A 103 -3.19 1.07 -6.35
CA LEU A 103 -4.07 0.60 -5.27
C LEU A 103 -4.88 -0.64 -5.67
N TYR A 104 -5.35 -0.71 -6.92
CA TYR A 104 -5.99 -1.90 -7.47
C TYR A 104 -5.02 -3.07 -7.52
N GLN A 105 -3.78 -2.84 -7.98
CA GLN A 105 -2.73 -3.86 -7.98
C GLN A 105 -2.39 -4.31 -6.55
N THR A 106 -2.43 -3.43 -5.56
CA THR A 106 -2.23 -3.81 -4.15
C THR A 106 -3.29 -4.81 -3.69
N LYS A 107 -4.57 -4.55 -3.98
CA LYS A 107 -5.66 -5.43 -3.53
C LYS A 107 -5.75 -6.72 -4.35
N PHE A 108 -5.63 -6.64 -5.67
CA PHE A 108 -5.94 -7.76 -6.58
C PHE A 108 -4.73 -8.34 -7.30
N GLY A 109 -3.55 -7.77 -7.10
CA GLY A 109 -2.31 -8.19 -7.78
C GLY A 109 -1.55 -9.32 -7.10
N ALA A 110 -1.90 -9.65 -5.85
CA ALA A 110 -1.36 -10.79 -5.12
C ALA A 110 -2.44 -11.88 -4.91
N GLY A 111 -2.07 -12.94 -4.17
CA GLY A 111 -2.97 -14.00 -3.75
C GLY A 111 -4.11 -13.53 -2.83
N THR A 112 -4.84 -14.49 -2.27
CA THR A 112 -6.04 -14.25 -1.44
C THR A 112 -5.77 -13.34 -0.25
N ASP A 113 -4.58 -13.36 0.34
CA ASP A 113 -4.29 -12.56 1.53
C ASP A 113 -4.32 -11.06 1.24
N ALA A 114 -3.73 -10.62 0.11
CA ALA A 114 -3.82 -9.22 -0.31
C ALA A 114 -5.27 -8.78 -0.58
N GLN A 115 -6.07 -9.68 -1.16
CA GLN A 115 -7.49 -9.42 -1.43
C GLN A 115 -8.30 -9.25 -0.15
N VAL A 116 -7.97 -10.00 0.91
CA VAL A 116 -8.63 -9.95 2.21
C VAL A 116 -8.17 -8.74 3.03
N TYR A 117 -6.86 -8.45 3.06
CA TYR A 117 -6.32 -7.40 3.92
C TYR A 117 -6.50 -5.99 3.38
N ALA A 118 -6.27 -5.75 2.08
CA ALA A 118 -6.43 -4.42 1.51
C ALA A 118 -7.91 -4.10 1.32
N ASP A 119 -8.39 -2.98 1.85
CA ASP A 119 -9.80 -2.63 1.78
C ASP A 119 -10.22 -2.21 0.36
N ILE A 120 -11.48 -2.50 0.00
CA ILE A 120 -12.02 -2.10 -1.31
C ILE A 120 -12.14 -0.58 -1.44
N GLU A 121 -12.34 0.14 -0.33
CA GLU A 121 -12.42 1.59 -0.28
C GLU A 121 -11.21 2.29 -0.93
N LEU A 122 -10.04 1.65 -0.97
CA LEU A 122 -8.83 2.16 -1.62
C LEU A 122 -9.05 2.45 -3.12
N ILE A 123 -9.89 1.66 -3.81
CA ILE A 123 -10.12 1.85 -5.26
C ILE A 123 -11.29 2.79 -5.58
N PHE A 124 -12.04 3.25 -4.56
CA PHE A 124 -13.11 4.24 -4.75
C PHE A 124 -12.59 5.67 -4.89
N GLY A 125 -11.31 5.92 -4.60
CA GLY A 125 -10.71 7.24 -4.76
C GLY A 125 -11.20 8.26 -3.74
N TYR A 126 -11.32 9.53 -4.16
CA TYR A 126 -11.92 10.58 -3.33
C TYR A 126 -13.43 10.41 -3.19
N ASP A 127 -14.06 10.06 -4.30
CA ASP A 127 -15.48 9.81 -4.46
C ASP A 127 -15.64 8.76 -5.57
N LYS A 128 -16.47 7.74 -5.32
CA LYS A 128 -16.58 6.61 -6.26
C LYS A 128 -17.18 7.01 -7.59
N GLU A 129 -18.12 7.97 -7.63
CA GLU A 129 -18.75 8.40 -8.88
C GLU A 129 -17.73 9.19 -9.71
N GLN A 130 -16.94 10.04 -9.07
CA GLN A 130 -15.82 10.73 -9.73
C GLN A 130 -14.78 9.73 -10.26
N MET A 131 -14.47 8.68 -9.50
CA MET A 131 -13.54 7.64 -9.94
C MET A 131 -14.08 6.86 -11.14
N LYS A 132 -15.37 6.47 -11.14
CA LYS A 132 -16.01 5.81 -12.30
C LYS A 132 -16.01 6.69 -13.54
N GLN A 133 -16.25 7.99 -13.39
CA GLN A 133 -16.14 8.97 -14.49
C GLN A 133 -14.72 9.07 -15.03
N TYR A 134 -13.72 9.15 -14.15
CA TYR A 134 -12.31 9.14 -14.54
C TYR A 134 -11.98 7.88 -15.36
N LEU A 135 -12.31 6.69 -14.84
CA LEU A 135 -12.03 5.40 -15.49
C LEU A 135 -12.73 5.26 -16.85
N THR A 136 -13.91 5.84 -17.01
CA THR A 136 -14.64 5.83 -18.28
C THR A 136 -14.06 6.80 -19.31
N SER A 137 -13.56 7.96 -18.84
CA SER A 137 -13.04 9.02 -19.71
C SER A 137 -11.56 8.86 -20.10
N ASP A 138 -10.76 8.21 -19.26
CA ASP A 138 -9.34 7.96 -19.54
C ASP A 138 -9.17 6.83 -20.56
N THR A 139 -8.42 7.12 -21.63
CA THR A 139 -8.17 6.17 -22.73
C THR A 139 -6.79 5.53 -22.67
N LYS A 140 -5.93 5.93 -21.72
CA LYS A 140 -4.55 5.45 -21.61
C LYS A 140 -4.47 4.00 -21.13
N ASN A 141 -5.36 3.59 -20.22
CA ASN A 141 -5.35 2.26 -19.59
C ASN A 141 -6.67 1.50 -19.79
N THR A 142 -7.33 1.67 -20.93
CA THR A 142 -8.69 1.18 -21.23
C THR A 142 -9.03 -0.22 -20.69
N GLU A 143 -8.16 -1.21 -20.87
CA GLU A 143 -8.43 -2.58 -20.39
C GLU A 143 -8.39 -2.71 -18.87
N LEU A 144 -7.45 -2.03 -18.20
CA LEU A 144 -7.42 -1.99 -16.75
C LEU A 144 -8.58 -1.13 -16.20
N ASN A 145 -8.94 -0.05 -16.88
CA ASN A 145 -10.06 0.82 -16.49
C ASN A 145 -11.37 0.03 -16.46
N LYS A 146 -11.64 -0.76 -17.50
CA LYS A 146 -12.81 -1.65 -17.54
C LYS A 146 -12.82 -2.65 -16.39
N LYS A 147 -11.66 -3.22 -16.03
CA LYS A 147 -11.56 -4.15 -14.91
C LYS A 147 -11.89 -3.47 -13.59
N ILE A 148 -11.26 -2.33 -13.31
CA ILE A 148 -11.50 -1.56 -12.07
C ILE A 148 -12.98 -1.14 -11.99
N LEU A 149 -13.54 -0.63 -13.10
CA LEU A 149 -14.94 -0.22 -13.15
C LEU A 149 -15.87 -1.40 -12.85
N ALA A 150 -15.68 -2.54 -13.52
CA ALA A 150 -16.49 -3.74 -13.27
C ALA A 150 -16.34 -4.26 -11.82
N THR A 151 -15.16 -4.12 -11.22
CA THR A 151 -14.95 -4.44 -9.80
C THR A 151 -15.75 -3.50 -8.91
N ILE A 152 -15.68 -2.19 -9.13
CA ILE A 152 -16.46 -1.21 -8.35
C ILE A 152 -17.96 -1.54 -8.46
N GLU A 153 -18.47 -1.72 -9.68
CA GLU A 153 -19.88 -2.06 -9.94
C GLU A 153 -20.31 -3.38 -9.29
N TYR A 154 -19.45 -4.40 -9.30
CA TYR A 154 -19.71 -5.68 -8.64
C TYR A 154 -19.89 -5.49 -7.13
N TYR A 155 -18.98 -4.77 -6.47
CA TYR A 155 -19.08 -4.50 -5.04
C TYR A 155 -20.30 -3.63 -4.70
N GLU A 156 -20.65 -2.67 -5.57
CA GLU A 156 -21.86 -1.87 -5.41
C GLU A 156 -23.17 -2.63 -5.65
N SER A 157 -23.12 -3.78 -6.33
CA SER A 157 -24.32 -4.56 -6.65
C SER A 157 -24.93 -5.26 -5.43
N ASP A 158 -24.16 -5.39 -4.34
CA ASP A 158 -24.64 -5.94 -3.08
C ASP A 158 -25.30 -4.85 -2.21
N PRO A 159 -26.64 -4.87 -2.04
CA PRO A 159 -27.36 -3.85 -1.28
C PRO A 159 -27.11 -3.91 0.23
N ASP A 160 -26.54 -5.01 0.74
CA ASP A 160 -26.31 -5.20 2.17
C ASP A 160 -24.93 -4.65 2.61
N ILE A 161 -24.06 -4.31 1.67
CA ILE A 161 -22.73 -3.76 1.97
C ILE A 161 -22.78 -2.23 2.09
N ILE A 162 -22.43 -1.73 3.27
CA ILE A 162 -22.25 -0.30 3.52
C ILE A 162 -20.76 0.02 3.44
N PHE A 163 -20.36 0.68 2.36
CA PHE A 163 -19.00 1.18 2.21
C PHE A 163 -18.77 2.44 3.03
N LYS A 164 -17.59 2.55 3.64
CA LYS A 164 -17.19 3.78 4.33
C LYS A 164 -17.01 4.89 3.31
N THR A 165 -17.43 6.10 3.68
CA THR A 165 -16.94 7.31 3.02
C THR A 165 -15.42 7.42 3.20
N ARG A 166 -14.76 8.25 2.38
CA ARG A 166 -13.32 8.47 2.49
C ARG A 166 -12.89 8.88 3.91
N ASP A 167 -13.61 9.81 4.52
CA ASP A 167 -13.29 10.31 5.86
C ASP A 167 -13.48 9.23 6.93
N GLU A 168 -14.56 8.43 6.81
CA GLU A 168 -14.78 7.28 7.70
C GLU A 168 -13.70 6.22 7.53
N TYR A 169 -13.27 5.96 6.29
CA TYR A 169 -12.20 5.02 5.99
C TYR A 169 -10.87 5.47 6.58
N ILE A 170 -10.50 6.74 6.36
CA ILE A 170 -9.28 7.33 6.92
C ILE A 170 -9.31 7.27 8.44
N ASN A 171 -10.41 7.69 9.05
CA ASN A 171 -10.57 7.65 10.50
C ASN A 171 -10.51 6.22 11.05
N HIS A 172 -11.13 5.25 10.37
CA HIS A 172 -11.06 3.84 10.74
C HIS A 172 -9.62 3.31 10.68
N PHE A 173 -8.89 3.60 9.61
CA PHE A 173 -7.52 3.13 9.43
C PHE A 173 -6.60 3.69 10.53
N GLU A 174 -6.61 5.01 10.74
CA GLU A 174 -5.72 5.70 11.67
C GLU A 174 -6.00 5.38 13.14
N ASN A 175 -7.25 5.05 13.50
CA ASN A 175 -7.62 4.84 14.89
C ASN A 175 -7.82 3.37 15.28
N GLN A 176 -8.05 2.48 14.31
CA GLN A 176 -8.38 1.07 14.55
C GLN A 176 -7.44 0.16 13.78
N LYS A 177 -7.47 0.19 12.44
CA LYS A 177 -6.76 -0.81 11.62
C LYS A 177 -5.26 -0.82 11.85
N ILE A 178 -4.64 0.36 11.95
CA ILE A 178 -3.19 0.47 12.20
C ILE A 178 -2.75 -0.20 13.51
N LYS A 179 -3.61 -0.26 14.53
CA LYS A 179 -3.29 -0.92 15.80
C LYS A 179 -3.26 -2.44 15.63
N GLY A 180 -4.22 -3.00 14.89
CA GLY A 180 -4.23 -4.42 14.53
C GLY A 180 -2.99 -4.79 13.74
N ILE A 181 -2.69 -4.02 12.68
CA ILE A 181 -1.49 -4.19 11.85
C ILE A 181 -0.20 -4.20 12.68
N LYS A 182 -0.06 -3.27 13.63
CA LYS A 182 1.13 -3.23 14.50
C LYS A 182 1.21 -4.45 15.42
N GLY A 183 0.10 -4.86 16.01
CA GLY A 183 0.03 -6.08 16.85
C GLY A 183 0.37 -7.34 16.05
N ASP A 184 -0.23 -7.54 14.88
CA ASP A 184 0.01 -8.71 14.04
C ASP A 184 1.49 -8.79 13.57
N LEU A 185 2.13 -7.65 13.34
CA LEU A 185 3.55 -7.58 13.00
C LEU A 185 4.47 -7.88 14.18
N GLU A 186 4.12 -7.42 15.38
CA GLU A 186 4.84 -7.73 16.61
C GLU A 186 4.78 -9.25 16.88
N ASP A 187 3.58 -9.83 16.81
CA ASP A 187 3.38 -11.28 16.97
C ASP A 187 4.16 -12.09 15.92
N PHE A 188 4.19 -11.62 14.66
CA PHE A 188 4.95 -12.27 13.60
C PHE A 188 6.46 -12.20 13.86
N GLU A 189 6.98 -11.05 14.31
CA GLU A 189 8.40 -10.87 14.64
C GLU A 189 8.85 -11.78 15.79
N GLU A 190 8.00 -11.97 16.81
CA GLU A 190 8.27 -12.89 17.92
C GLU A 190 8.24 -14.38 17.52
N SER A 191 7.63 -14.71 16.37
CA SER A 191 7.47 -16.09 15.88
C SER A 191 8.61 -16.61 14.99
N LEU A 192 9.55 -15.74 14.58
CA LEU A 192 10.70 -16.06 13.72
C LEU A 192 11.95 -16.44 14.51
#